data_AF-A0A1G0BF14-F1
#
_entry.id   AF-A0A1G0BF14-F1
#
_cell.length_a   1.000
_cell.length_b   1.000
_cell.length_c   1.000
_cell.angle_alpha   90.00
_cell.angle_beta   90.00
_cell.angle_gamma   90.00
#
_symmetry.space_group_name_H-M   'P 1'
#
loop_
_entity.id
_entity.type
_entity.pdbx_description
1 polymer ?
#
loop_
_entity_poly.entity_id
_entity_poly.type
_entity_poly.pdbx_seq_one_letter_code
_entity_poly.pdbx_strand_id
1 'polypeptide(L)' 'MQEDAAMAKEVLKFFDWAYTNGSPLAAQLDYVPLPENVQNLIRKAWKSQIRDASGSSLTK' A
#
# COMPACT_ATOMS: atom_id res chain seq x y z
N MET A 1 -14.41 -2.57 7.71
CA MET A 1 -14.57 -2.94 6.29
C MET A 1 -14.62 -1.64 5.50
N GLN A 2 -14.09 -1.62 4.27
CA GLN A 2 -14.07 -0.40 3.44
C GLN A 2 -15.43 -0.23 2.75
N GLU A 3 -16.06 0.92 2.96
CA GLU A 3 -17.37 1.26 2.37
C GLU A 3 -17.25 1.50 0.86
N ASP A 4 -16.24 2.26 0.43
CA ASP A 4 -15.87 2.41 -0.99
C ASP A 4 -14.66 1.54 -1.32
N ALA A 5 -14.94 0.29 -1.70
CA ALA A 5 -13.93 -0.68 -2.09
C ALA A 5 -13.13 -0.27 -3.33
N ALA A 6 -13.74 0.48 -4.26
CA ALA A 6 -13.09 0.90 -5.50
C ALA A 6 -12.04 1.98 -5.20
N MET A 7 -12.42 3.01 -4.45
CA MET A 7 -11.50 4.05 -4.02
C MET A 7 -10.36 3.47 -3.18
N ALA A 8 -10.67 2.62 -2.20
CA ALA A 8 -9.66 2.00 -1.34
C ALA A 8 -8.63 1.19 -2.16
N LYS A 9 -9.08 0.49 -3.20
CA LYS A 9 -8.19 -0.26 -4.10
C LYS A 9 -7.23 0.64 -4.88
N GLU A 10 -7.69 1.78 -5.37
CA GLU A 10 -6.83 2.74 -6.08
C GLU A 10 -5.82 3.41 -5.14
N VAL A 11 -6.23 3.72 -3.90
CA VAL A 11 -5.30 4.22 -2.87
C VAL A 11 -4.17 3.22 -2.60
N LEU A 12 -4.51 1.94 -2.42
CA LEU A 12 -3.50 0.91 -2.18
C LEU A 12 -2.57 0.72 -3.37
N LYS A 13 -3.07 0.79 -4.61
CA LYS A 13 -2.24 0.75 -5.82
C LYS A 13 -1.28 1.94 -5.89
N PHE A 14 -1.75 3.15 -5.57
CA PHE A 14 -0.91 4.34 -5.57
C PHE A 14 0.27 4.19 -4.61
N PHE A 15 0.01 3.77 -3.37
CA PHE A 15 1.09 3.59 -2.39
C PHE A 15 1.98 2.39 -2.71
N ASP A 16 1.46 1.30 -3.27
CA ASP A 16 2.28 0.18 -3.73
C ASP A 16 3.22 0.59 -4.87
N TRP A 17 2.74 1.40 -5.81
CA TRP A 17 3.56 2.01 -6.85
C TRP A 17 4.63 2.93 -6.25
N ALA A 18 4.27 3.74 -5.25
CA ALA A 18 5.19 4.65 -4.57
C ALA A 18 6.30 3.88 -3.81
N TYR A 19 5.98 2.78 -3.14
CA TYR A 19 6.99 1.92 -2.51
C TYR A 19 7.88 1.22 -3.53
N THR A 20 7.34 0.86 -4.69
CA THR A 20 8.10 0.16 -5.74
C THR A 20 9.01 1.10 -6.53
N ASN A 21 8.55 2.32 -6.84
CA ASN A 21 9.22 3.23 -7.79
C ASN A 21 9.63 4.57 -7.19
N GLY A 22 9.08 4.95 -6.04
CA GLY A 22 9.21 6.28 -5.46
C GLY A 22 10.44 6.48 -4.56
N SER A 23 11.18 5.43 -4.22
CA SER A 23 12.36 5.56 -3.34
C SER A 23 13.39 6.59 -3.83
N PRO A 24 13.76 6.64 -5.13
CA PRO A 24 14.67 7.68 -5.64
C PRO A 24 14.08 9.10 -5.53
N LEU A 25 12.78 9.25 -5.79
CA LEU A 25 12.08 10.55 -5.69
C LEU A 25 12.02 11.04 -4.24
N ALA A 26 11.74 10.14 -3.30
CA ALA A 26 11.74 10.46 -1.88
C ALA A 26 13.13 10.90 -1.40
N ALA A 27 14.18 10.22 -1.85
CA ALA A 27 15.56 10.58 -1.51
C ALA A 27 15.98 11.95 -2.08
N GLN A 28 15.51 12.33 -3.27
CA GLN A 28 15.74 13.67 -3.85
C GLN A 28 15.11 14.81 -3.02
N LEU A 29 14.11 14.49 -2.21
CA LEU A 29 13.43 15.40 -1.30
C LEU A 29 13.89 15.24 0.15
N ASP A 30 15.05 14.61 0.37
CA ASP A 30 15.67 14.33 1.68
C ASP A 30 14.84 13.44 2.62
N TYR A 31 13.90 12.66 2.10
CA TYR A 31 13.21 11.62 2.86
C TYR A 31 13.97 10.29 2.80
N VAL A 32 14.01 9.58 3.93
CA VAL A 32 14.59 8.22 3.99
C VAL A 32 13.53 7.20 3.57
N PRO A 33 13.71 6.47 2.45
CA PRO A 33 12.77 5.43 2.05
C PRO A 33 12.74 4.29 3.07
N LEU A 34 11.55 3.73 3.30
CA LEU A 34 11.43 2.54 4.14
C LEU A 34 12.22 1.38 3.52
N PRO A 35 12.99 0.61 4.32
CA PRO A 35 13.64 -0.59 3.84
C PRO A 35 12.63 -1.61 3.29
N GLU A 36 13.07 -2.43 2.33
CA GLU A 36 12.18 -3.37 1.61
C GLU A 36 11.42 -4.32 2.54
N ASN A 37 12.08 -4.81 3.60
CA ASN A 37 11.44 -5.69 4.58
C ASN A 37 10.25 -5.01 5.27
N VAL A 38 10.35 -3.72 5.58
CA VAL A 38 9.26 -2.94 6.18
C VAL A 38 8.13 -2.70 5.18
N GLN A 39 8.44 -2.36 3.93
CA GLN A 39 7.43 -2.24 2.88
C GLN A 39 6.65 -3.54 2.68
N ASN A 40 7.35 -4.68 2.72
CA ASN A 40 6.73 -5.99 2.61
C ASN A 40 5.88 -6.36 3.83
N LEU A 41 6.23 -5.90 5.04
CA LEU A 41 5.37 -6.02 6.21
C LEU A 41 4.08 -5.20 6.04
N ILE A 42 4.16 -4.00 5.49
CA ILE A 42 2.99 -3.15 5.20
C ILE A 42 2.06 -3.84 4.19
N ARG A 43 2.60 -4.38 3.08
CA ARG A 43 1.83 -5.14 2.09
C ARG A 43 1.12 -6.35 2.70
N LYS A 44 1.80 -7.08 3.60
CA LYS A 44 1.20 -8.20 4.35
C LYS A 44 0.08 -7.73 5.30
N ALA A 45 0.26 -6.59 5.95
CA ALA A 45 -0.78 -6.00 6.79
C ALA A 45 -2.02 -5.62 5.96
N TRP A 46 -1.84 -5.02 4.78
CA TRP A 46 -2.95 -4.72 3.87
C TRP A 46 -3.71 -5.99 3.47
N LYS A 47 -2.99 -7.04 3.06
CA LYS A 47 -3.59 -8.32 2.69
C LYS A 47 -4.31 -9.03 3.85
N SER A 48 -3.93 -8.77 5.11
CA SER A 48 -4.59 -9.39 6.28
C SER A 48 -5.75 -8.56 6.84
N GLN A 49 -5.71 -7.23 6.73
CA GLN A 49 -6.61 -6.36 7.49
C GLN A 49 -7.59 -5.57 6.60
N ILE A 50 -7.25 -5.30 5.34
CA ILE A 50 -8.09 -4.46 4.49
C ILE A 50 -9.05 -5.35 3.70
N ARG A 51 -10.35 -5.12 3.91
CA ARG A 51 -11.45 -5.89 3.34
C ARG A 51 -12.53 -4.99 2.77
N ASP A 52 -13.17 -5.41 1.69
CA ASP A 52 -14.44 -4.83 1.26
C ASP A 52 -15.60 -5.22 2.19
N ALA A 53 -16.81 -4.73 1.90
CA ALA A 53 -18.02 -5.06 2.63
C ALA A 53 -18.43 -6.55 2.58
N SER A 54 -17.89 -7.33 1.64
CA SER A 54 -18.09 -8.80 1.57
C SER A 54 -17.12 -9.58 2.45
N GLY A 55 -16.10 -8.90 3.02
CA GLY A 55 -15.03 -9.54 3.79
C GLY A 55 -13.90 -10.08 2.92
N SER A 56 -13.86 -9.72 1.63
CA SER A 56 -12.80 -10.12 0.70
C SER A 56 -11.63 -9.13 0.74
N SER A 57 -10.40 -9.63 0.57
CA SER A 57 -9.19 -8.81 0.50
C SER A 57 -9.21 -7.88 -0.72
N LEU A 58 -8.86 -6.60 -0.53
CA LEU A 58 -8.78 -5.63 -1.63
C LEU A 58 -7.48 -5.70 -2.43
N THR A 59 -6.43 -6.29 -1.85
CA THR A 59 -5.15 -6.56 -2.53
C THR A 59 -5.14 -7.99 -3.08
N LYS A 60 -4.60 -8.20 -4.29
CA LYS A 60 -4.35 -9.55 -4.84
C LYS A 60 -3.26 -10.27 -4.05
#